data_AF-A0A845RDD7-F1
#
_entry.id   AF-A0A845RDD7-F1
#
_cell.length_a   1.000
_cell.length_b   1.000
_cell.length_c   1.000
_cell.angle_alpha   90.00
_cell.angle_beta   90.00
_cell.angle_gamma   90.00
#
_symmetry.space_group_name_H-M   'P 1'
#
loop_
_entity.id
_entity.type
_entity.pdbx_description
1 polymer ?
#
loop_
_entity_poly.entity_id
_entity_poly.type
_entity_poly.pdbx_seq_one_letter_code
_entity_poly.pdbx_strand_id
1 'polypeptide(L)'
;MVFTYEELKEYVREDFERFYEMGFQEEQIFSAVLDEYKHGKDFCFTENICIHIFLVLNYLRRGLNTDVAVGHLRRLLTEESEHLVKSELGDEYPNYITDLKEILRV
;
A
#
# COMPACT_ATOMS: atom_id res chain seq x y z
N MET A 1 -13.29 -0.08 -5.71
CA MET A 1 -12.59 0.89 -4.86
C MET A 1 -13.42 2.14 -4.76
N VAL A 2 -13.46 2.79 -3.59
CA VAL A 2 -14.15 4.08 -3.40
C VAL A 2 -13.29 5.24 -3.90
N PHE A 3 -11.97 5.12 -3.75
CA PHE A 3 -10.98 6.08 -4.24
C PHE A 3 -10.36 5.61 -5.55
N THR A 4 -9.89 6.55 -6.37
CA THR A 4 -8.94 6.24 -7.45
C THR A 4 -7.60 5.77 -6.88
N TYR A 5 -6.78 5.13 -7.71
CA TYR A 5 -5.46 4.65 -7.30
C TYR A 5 -4.59 5.78 -6.75
N GLU A 6 -4.55 6.94 -7.42
CA GLU A 6 -3.73 8.09 -7.02
C GLU A 6 -4.28 8.79 -5.77
N GLU A 7 -5.60 8.92 -5.61
CA GLU A 7 -6.18 9.48 -4.38
C GLU A 7 -5.83 8.62 -3.18
N LEU A 8 -5.98 7.29 -3.29
CA LEU A 8 -5.62 6.37 -2.21
C LEU A 8 -4.12 6.46 -1.87
N LYS A 9 -3.25 6.61 -2.89
CA LYS A 9 -1.81 6.79 -2.71
C LYS A 9 -1.48 8.05 -1.91
N GLU A 10 -2.18 9.15 -2.19
CA GLU A 10 -2.01 10.41 -1.47
C GLU A 10 -2.48 10.29 -0.02
N TYR A 11 -3.66 9.72 0.24
CA TYR A 11 -4.16 9.53 1.60
C TYR A 11 -3.25 8.63 2.45
N VAL A 12 -2.80 7.50 1.89
CA VAL A 12 -1.88 6.61 2.60
C VAL A 12 -0.55 7.29 2.91
N ARG A 13 -0.05 8.16 2.02
CA ARG A 13 1.14 8.98 2.29
C ARG A 13 0.88 9.95 3.44
N GLU A 14 -0.25 10.66 3.45
CA GLU A 14 -0.58 11.61 4.51
C GLU A 14 -0.70 10.93 5.87
N ASP A 15 -1.36 9.78 5.95
CA ASP A 15 -1.47 9.01 7.19
C ASP A 15 -0.12 8.48 7.66
N PHE A 16 0.69 7.95 6.73
CA PHE A 16 2.04 7.50 7.03
C PHE A 16 2.88 8.63 7.65
N GLU A 17 2.88 9.82 7.01
CA GLU A 17 3.63 10.98 7.49
C GLU A 17 3.14 11.46 8.85
N ARG A 18 1.81 11.50 9.04
CA ARG A 18 1.20 11.85 10.33
C ARG A 18 1.70 10.94 11.45
N PHE A 19 1.67 9.62 11.26
CA PHE A 19 2.14 8.68 12.29
C PHE A 19 3.66 8.73 12.50
N TYR A 20 4.43 8.92 11.43
CA TYR A 20 5.87 9.11 11.51
C TYR A 20 6.23 10.35 12.34
N GLU A 21 5.58 11.49 12.08
CA GLU A 21 5.78 12.74 12.83
C GLU A 21 5.31 12.64 14.30
N MET A 22 4.34 11.77 14.59
CA MET A 22 3.93 11.44 15.96
C MET A 22 4.96 10.57 16.72
N GLY A 23 6.05 10.16 16.07
CA GLY A 23 7.13 9.39 16.70
C GLY A 23 6.87 7.88 16.78
N PHE A 24 5.94 7.36 15.98
CA PHE A 24 5.71 5.92 15.87
C PHE A 24 6.97 5.24 15.32
N GLN A 25 7.27 4.05 15.84
CA GLN A 25 8.33 3.21 15.29
C GLN A 25 7.90 2.58 13.96
N GLU A 26 8.88 2.16 13.16
CA GLU A 26 8.66 1.60 11.83
C GLU A 26 7.63 0.46 11.84
N GLU A 27 7.69 -0.47 12.79
CA GLU A 27 6.73 -1.59 12.85
C GLU A 27 5.31 -1.15 13.27
N GLN A 28 5.21 -0.02 13.97
CA GLN A 28 3.94 0.53 14.45
C GLN A 28 3.21 1.30 13.36
N ILE A 29 3.94 2.04 12.51
CA ILE A 29 3.37 2.86 11.43
C ILE A 29 2.55 2.00 10.48
N PHE A 30 3.10 0.84 10.06
CA PHE A 30 2.42 -0.07 9.14
C PHE A 30 1.04 -0.47 9.66
N SER A 31 0.97 -0.91 10.92
CA SER A 31 -0.28 -1.33 11.55
C SER A 31 -1.22 -0.14 11.76
N ALA A 32 -0.69 1.00 12.20
CA ALA A 32 -1.49 2.20 12.45
C ALA A 32 -2.17 2.71 11.18
N VAL A 33 -1.43 2.78 10.06
CA VAL A 33 -2.02 3.20 8.77
C VAL A 33 -3.05 2.17 8.31
N LEU A 34 -2.74 0.87 8.33
CA LEU A 34 -3.70 -0.15 7.87
C LEU A 34 -5.01 -0.13 8.69
N ASP A 35 -4.92 0.19 9.98
CA ASP A 35 -6.06 0.27 10.89
C ASP A 35 -7.05 1.40 10.53
N GLU A 36 -6.59 2.48 9.89
CA GLU A 36 -7.46 3.56 9.40
C GLU A 36 -8.40 3.09 8.29
N TYR A 37 -7.99 2.10 7.48
CA TYR A 37 -8.72 1.65 6.30
C TYR A 37 -9.48 0.34 6.51
N LYS A 38 -8.92 -0.61 7.28
CA LYS A 38 -9.43 -2.00 7.36
C LYS A 38 -10.85 -2.14 7.92
N HIS A 39 -11.36 -1.09 8.57
CA HIS A 39 -12.71 -1.03 9.14
C HIS A 39 -13.69 -0.22 8.29
N GLY A 40 -13.24 0.33 7.16
CA GLY A 40 -14.08 0.99 6.17
C GLY A 40 -15.09 0.02 5.58
N LYS A 41 -16.34 0.45 5.47
CA LYS A 41 -17.45 -0.38 4.96
C LYS A 41 -17.20 -0.90 3.53
N ASP A 42 -16.46 -0.13 2.75
CA ASP A 42 -16.18 -0.40 1.35
C ASP A 42 -14.77 -0.94 1.10
N PHE A 43 -14.00 -1.23 2.17
CA PHE A 43 -12.64 -1.75 2.09
C PHE A 43 -12.61 -3.07 1.30
N CYS A 44 -12.01 -3.02 0.10
CA CYS A 44 -11.88 -4.18 -0.77
C CYS A 44 -10.46 -4.76 -0.76
N PHE A 45 -10.34 -5.95 -1.35
CA PHE A 45 -9.05 -6.64 -1.43
C PHE A 45 -8.02 -5.89 -2.31
N THR A 46 -8.45 -5.28 -3.41
CA THR A 46 -7.56 -4.45 -4.26
C THR A 46 -7.07 -3.22 -3.49
N GLU A 47 -7.93 -2.53 -2.76
CA GLU A 47 -7.55 -1.42 -1.87
C GLU A 47 -6.51 -1.88 -0.85
N ASN A 48 -6.71 -3.04 -0.23
CA ASN A 48 -5.74 -3.61 0.71
C ASN A 48 -4.36 -3.78 0.07
N ILE A 49 -4.26 -4.36 -1.14
CA ILE A 49 -2.97 -4.51 -1.83
C ILE A 49 -2.37 -3.15 -2.16
N CYS A 50 -3.17 -2.19 -2.64
CA CYS A 50 -2.69 -0.85 -2.97
C CYS A 50 -2.11 -0.15 -1.74
N ILE A 51 -2.80 -0.19 -0.60
CA ILE A 51 -2.30 0.35 0.67
C ILE A 51 -0.96 -0.28 1.07
N HIS A 52 -0.81 -1.60 0.91
CA HIS A 52 0.46 -2.29 1.19
C HIS A 52 1.59 -1.80 0.28
N ILE A 53 1.33 -1.63 -1.01
CA ILE A 53 2.31 -1.06 -1.97
C ILE A 53 2.71 0.34 -1.54
N PHE A 54 1.73 1.21 -1.25
CA PHE A 54 2.00 2.60 -0.88
C PHE A 54 2.76 2.72 0.42
N LEU A 55 2.47 1.88 1.41
CA LEU A 55 3.25 1.78 2.63
C LEU A 55 4.71 1.43 2.32
N VAL A 56 4.97 0.36 1.56
CA VAL A 56 6.36 0.00 1.22
C VAL A 56 7.09 1.14 0.50
N LEU A 57 6.42 1.83 -0.45
CA LEU A 57 7.00 2.98 -1.14
C LEU A 57 7.37 4.12 -0.18
N ASN A 58 6.52 4.42 0.80
CA ASN A 58 6.81 5.47 1.79
C ASN A 58 8.00 5.08 2.69
N TYR A 59 8.13 3.80 3.06
CA TYR A 59 9.30 3.31 3.80
C TYR A 59 10.57 3.46 2.97
N LEU A 60 10.55 3.06 1.69
CA LEU A 60 11.68 3.23 0.77
C LEU A 60 12.11 4.70 0.66
N ARG A 61 11.15 5.61 0.47
CA ARG A 61 11.40 7.05 0.34
C ARG A 61 12.01 7.67 1.60
N ARG A 62 11.65 7.14 2.77
CA ARG A 62 12.19 7.57 4.08
C ARG A 62 13.48 6.85 4.48
N GLY A 63 13.92 5.86 3.71
CA GLY A 63 15.10 5.04 4.03
C GLY A 63 14.89 4.14 5.26
N LEU A 64 13.65 3.74 5.52
CA LEU A 64 13.26 2.85 6.63
C LEU A 64 13.41 1.38 6.22
N ASN A 65 13.38 0.46 7.19
CA ASN A 65 13.43 -0.97 6.93
C ASN A 65 12.13 -1.47 6.30
N THR A 66 12.22 -2.00 5.08
CA THR A 66 11.07 -2.50 4.32
C THR A 66 10.78 -3.99 4.50
N ASP A 67 11.63 -4.76 5.16
CA ASP A 67 11.58 -6.23 5.15
C ASP A 67 10.22 -6.78 5.60
N VAL A 68 9.68 -6.20 6.68
CA VAL A 68 8.37 -6.60 7.23
C VAL A 68 7.26 -6.26 6.23
N ALA A 69 7.21 -5.02 5.76
CA ALA A 69 6.17 -4.53 4.86
C ALA A 69 6.18 -5.27 3.51
N VAL A 70 7.36 -5.52 2.94
CA VAL A 70 7.54 -6.34 1.72
C VAL A 70 7.14 -7.79 1.98
N GLY A 71 7.45 -8.33 3.16
CA GLY A 71 7.03 -9.66 3.57
C GLY A 71 5.50 -9.82 3.59
N HIS A 72 4.77 -8.81 4.07
CA HIS A 72 3.31 -8.77 4.02
C HIS A 72 2.80 -8.66 2.58
N LEU A 73 3.35 -7.75 1.78
CA LEU A 73 2.96 -7.55 0.39
C LEU A 73 3.13 -8.84 -0.44
N ARG A 74 4.28 -9.52 -0.34
CA ARG A 74 4.55 -10.76 -1.08
C ARG A 74 3.55 -11.88 -0.81
N ARG A 75 2.94 -11.92 0.39
CA ARG A 75 1.89 -12.90 0.72
C ARG A 75 0.56 -12.62 0.04
N LEU A 76 0.33 -11.37 -0.38
CA LEU A 76 -0.88 -10.95 -1.07
C LEU A 76 -0.76 -11.09 -2.60
N LEU A 77 0.47 -11.12 -3.13
CA LEU A 77 0.74 -11.23 -4.55
C LEU A 77 0.67 -12.68 -5.02
N THR A 78 -0.41 -13.03 -5.71
CA THR A 78 -0.68 -14.32 -6.35
C THR A 78 -1.17 -14.07 -7.77
N GLU A 79 -1.20 -15.09 -8.61
CA GLU A 79 -1.79 -14.95 -9.96
C GLU A 79 -3.26 -14.54 -9.89
N GLU A 80 -4.01 -15.06 -8.91
CA GLU A 80 -5.41 -14.72 -8.68
C GLU A 80 -5.58 -13.25 -8.29
N SER A 81 -4.77 -12.75 -7.35
CA SER A 81 -4.85 -11.34 -6.95
C SER A 81 -4.45 -10.40 -8.08
N GLU A 82 -3.46 -10.77 -8.89
CA GLU A 82 -3.05 -9.98 -10.04
C GLU A 82 -4.17 -9.82 -11.08
N HIS A 83 -4.89 -10.90 -11.38
CA HIS A 83 -6.06 -10.84 -12.27
C HIS A 83 -7.18 -9.95 -11.71
N LEU A 84 -7.44 -10.05 -10.41
CA LEU A 84 -8.46 -9.24 -9.73
C LEU A 84 -8.09 -7.75 -9.75
N VAL A 85 -6.87 -7.40 -9.33
CA VAL A 85 -6.35 -6.03 -9.31
C VAL A 85 -6.41 -5.42 -10.70
N LYS A 86 -5.98 -6.15 -11.73
CA LYS A 86 -6.04 -5.67 -13.10
C LYS A 86 -7.46 -5.38 -13.57
N SER A 87 -8.42 -6.23 -13.19
CA SER A 87 -9.83 -6.04 -13.53
C SER A 87 -10.45 -4.84 -12.82
N GLU A 88 -10.09 -4.61 -11.56
CA GLU A 88 -10.66 -3.51 -10.76
C GLU A 88 -10.03 -2.15 -11.07
N LEU A 89 -8.71 -2.09 -11.28
CA LEU A 89 -8.00 -0.84 -11.56
C LEU A 89 -8.16 -0.36 -13.02
N GLY A 90 -8.40 -1.28 -13.96
CA GLY A 90 -8.60 -0.94 -15.37
C GLY A 90 -7.45 -0.09 -15.92
N ASP A 91 -7.75 1.17 -16.27
CA ASP A 91 -6.80 2.11 -16.85
C ASP A 91 -5.71 2.59 -15.87
N GLU A 92 -5.91 2.44 -14.55
CA GLU A 92 -4.93 2.79 -13.51
C GLU A 92 -3.93 1.65 -13.22
N TYR A 93 -4.18 0.44 -13.73
CA TYR A 93 -3.31 -0.72 -13.52
C TYR A 93 -1.83 -0.50 -13.95
N PRO A 94 -1.51 0.27 -15.01
CA PRO A 94 -0.12 0.61 -15.31
C PRO A 94 0.62 1.36 -14.19
N ASN A 95 -0.07 2.18 -13.40
CA ASN A 95 0.52 2.88 -12.25
C ASN A 95 0.84 1.88 -11.15
N TYR A 96 -0.10 0.98 -10.86
CA TYR A 96 0.11 -0.15 -9.96
C TYR A 96 1.34 -0.98 -10.32
N ILE A 97 1.51 -1.34 -11.60
CA ILE A 97 2.66 -2.12 -12.04
C ILE A 97 3.97 -1.34 -11.93
N THR A 98 3.93 -0.03 -12.15
CA THR A 98 5.11 0.82 -12.02
C THR A 98 5.59 0.86 -10.58
N ASP A 99 4.68 1.12 -9.65
CA ASP A 99 4.94 1.14 -8.21
C ASP A 99 5.41 -0.23 -7.69
N LEU A 100 4.75 -1.31 -8.12
CA LEU A 100 5.14 -2.67 -7.72
C LEU A 100 6.55 -3.03 -8.22
N LYS A 101 6.91 -2.62 -9.44
CA LYS A 101 8.26 -2.83 -9.99
C LYS A 101 9.32 -2.04 -9.22
N GLU A 102 8.99 -0.86 -8.69
CA GLU A 102 9.90 -0.09 -7.85
C GLU A 102 10.25 -0.87 -6.58
N ILE A 103 9.23 -1.43 -5.93
CA ILE A 103 9.39 -2.24 -4.71
C ILE A 103 10.23 -3.51 -4.97
N LEU A 104 9.96 -4.23 -6.05
CA LEU A 104 10.60 -5.52 -6.34
C LEU A 104 12.03 -5.40 -6.90
N ARG A 105 12.51 -4.18 -7.19
CA ARG A 105 13.91 -3.93 -7.58
C ARG A 105 14.86 -3.87 -6.38
N VAL A 106 14.31 -3.78 -5.17
CA VAL A 106 15.01 -3.74 -3.88
C VAL A 106 15.19 -5.16 -3.36
#